data_AF-A0A1G7B308-F1
#
_entry.id   AF-A0A1G7B308-F1
#
_cell.length_a   1.000
_cell.length_b   1.000
_cell.length_c   1.000
_cell.angle_alpha   90.00
_cell.angle_beta   90.00
_cell.angle_gamma   90.00
#
_symmetry.space_group_name_H-M   'P 1'
#
loop_
_entity.id
_entity.type
_entity.pdbx_description
1 polymer ?
#
loop_
_entity_poly.entity_id
_entity_poly.type
_entity_poly.pdbx_seq_one_letter_code
_entity_poly.pdbx_strand_id
1 'polypeptide(L)'
;MSAPRTELPTLPVTFRPTLTRVVLLSVGLAMFLVITVVALTLERLNPGERASFVFIAALFFGVLALLSRPRVSADDTGVTVVNLTRTRRLAWQEILRVNLRSGDPWVFLDLSDGTSLPALGIQPGLAKERAIRDARALRALAETRGAGSDDTASGA
;
A
#
# COMPACT_ATOMS: atom_id res chain seq x y z
N MET A 1 27.41 -26.09 -3.40
CA MET A 1 26.62 -25.13 -2.60
C MET A 1 25.31 -24.91 -3.31
N SER A 2 24.25 -25.62 -2.92
CA SER A 2 22.91 -25.43 -3.48
C SER A 2 22.42 -24.04 -3.09
N ALA A 3 22.02 -23.22 -4.07
CA ALA A 3 21.43 -21.91 -3.81
C ALA A 3 20.20 -22.10 -2.88
N PRO A 4 20.00 -21.24 -1.87
CA PRO A 4 18.79 -21.29 -1.07
C PRO A 4 17.59 -21.15 -2.02
N ARG A 5 16.71 -22.15 -2.04
CA ARG A 5 15.41 -22.01 -2.71
C ARG A 5 14.71 -20.86 -2.00
N THR A 6 14.61 -19.71 -2.66
CA THR A 6 13.83 -18.59 -2.16
C THR A 6 12.39 -19.09 -2.07
N GLU A 7 11.96 -19.50 -0.87
CA GLU A 7 10.58 -19.91 -0.65
C GLU A 7 9.68 -18.75 -1.08
N LEU A 8 8.87 -19.01 -2.10
CA LEU A 8 7.87 -18.05 -2.54
C LEU A 8 6.91 -17.81 -1.37
N PRO A 9 6.49 -16.56 -1.13
CA PRO A 9 5.53 -16.28 -0.07
C PRO A 9 4.27 -17.13 -0.25
N THR A 10 3.82 -17.80 0.81
CA THR A 10 2.54 -18.52 0.80
C THR A 10 1.41 -17.52 0.56
N LEU A 11 0.59 -17.78 -0.45
CA LEU A 11 -0.57 -16.95 -0.76
C LEU A 11 -1.73 -17.29 0.19
N PRO A 12 -2.59 -16.31 0.54
CA PRO A 12 -2.56 -14.90 0.13
C PRO A 12 -1.55 -14.06 0.93
N VAL A 13 -0.82 -13.17 0.24
CA VAL A 13 0.13 -12.22 0.87
C VAL A 13 -0.33 -10.78 0.65
N THR A 14 -0.29 -9.96 1.70
CA THR A 14 -0.63 -8.53 1.61
C THR A 14 0.55 -7.66 2.04
N PHE A 15 1.03 -6.83 1.12
CA PHE A 15 2.03 -5.79 1.35
C PHE A 15 1.34 -4.48 1.74
N ARG A 16 1.80 -3.90 2.85
CA ARG A 16 1.29 -2.63 3.37
C ARG A 16 2.47 -1.78 3.85
N PRO A 17 2.40 -0.44 3.71
CA PRO A 17 3.39 0.45 4.29
C PRO A 17 3.09 0.60 5.79
N THR A 18 3.31 -0.46 6.56
CA THR A 18 2.87 -0.58 7.97
C THR A 18 3.45 0.54 8.83
N LEU A 19 4.74 0.87 8.66
CA LEU A 19 5.38 1.94 9.41
C LEU A 19 4.77 3.31 9.07
N THR A 20 4.59 3.63 7.78
CA THR A 20 3.90 4.86 7.34
C THR A 20 2.50 4.94 7.94
N ARG A 21 1.74 3.84 7.90
CA ARG A 21 0.39 3.78 8.47
C ARG A 21 0.39 3.99 9.98
N VAL A 22 1.31 3.35 10.71
CA VAL A 22 1.42 3.52 12.16
C VAL A 22 1.72 4.97 12.50
N VAL A 23 2.70 5.59 11.83
CA VAL A 23 3.07 7.00 12.06
C VAL A 23 1.91 7.95 11.74
N LEU A 24 1.26 7.80 10.58
CA LEU A 24 0.14 8.67 10.19
C LEU A 24 -1.04 8.56 11.17
N LEU A 25 -1.39 7.34 11.58
CA LEU A 25 -2.51 7.13 12.49
C LEU A 25 -2.18 7.54 13.93
N SER A 26 -0.96 7.31 14.40
CA SER A 26 -0.56 7.70 15.76
C SER A 26 -0.46 9.21 15.92
N VAL A 27 0.21 9.90 14.98
CA VAL A 27 0.34 11.35 14.98
C VAL A 27 -1.02 12.00 14.79
N GLY A 28 -1.83 11.50 13.84
CA GLY A 28 -3.17 12.00 13.61
C GLY A 28 -4.09 11.86 14.82
N LEU A 29 -4.04 10.71 15.49
CA LEU A 29 -4.82 10.47 16.71
C LEU A 29 -4.35 11.39 17.85
N ALA A 30 -3.03 11.54 18.05
CA ALA A 30 -2.49 12.42 19.07
C ALA A 30 -2.94 13.88 18.84
N MET A 31 -2.83 14.40 17.61
CA MET A 31 -3.28 15.75 17.28
C MET A 31 -4.79 15.91 17.46
N PHE A 32 -5.59 14.94 17.02
CA PHE A 32 -7.04 14.95 17.22
C PHE A 32 -7.41 15.06 18.71
N LEU A 33 -6.78 14.25 19.56
CA LEU A 33 -7.01 14.27 21.00
C LEU A 33 -6.58 15.59 21.63
N VAL A 34 -5.40 16.11 21.28
CA VAL A 34 -4.92 17.40 21.81
C VAL A 34 -5.86 18.54 21.43
N ILE A 35 -6.26 18.64 20.15
CA ILE A 35 -7.17 19.71 19.70
C ILE A 35 -8.53 19.56 20.39
N THR A 36 -9.05 18.35 20.52
CA THR A 36 -10.32 18.09 21.20
C THR A 36 -10.26 18.51 22.66
N VAL A 37 -9.21 18.13 23.39
CA VAL A 37 -9.04 18.54 24.80
C VAL A 37 -8.96 20.06 24.92
N VAL A 38 -8.13 20.72 24.09
CA VAL A 38 -8.00 22.20 24.11
C VAL A 38 -9.33 22.88 23.80
N ALA A 39 -10.08 22.40 22.81
CA ALA A 39 -11.38 22.97 22.44
C ALA A 39 -12.39 22.85 23.60
N LEU A 40 -12.36 21.75 24.35
CA LEU A 40 -13.27 21.51 25.48
C LEU A 40 -12.86 22.25 26.75
N THR A 41 -11.57 22.47 26.99
CA THR A 41 -11.06 23.18 28.18
C THR A 41 -11.11 24.70 28.03
N LEU A 42 -11.16 25.23 26.82
CA LEU A 42 -11.29 26.67 26.58
C LEU A 42 -12.70 27.18 26.90
N GLU A 43 -12.82 27.87 28.04
CA GLU A 43 -14.07 28.45 28.54
C GLU A 43 -14.60 29.60 27.66
N ARG A 44 -13.71 30.29 26.93
CA ARG A 44 -14.09 31.45 26.08
C ARG A 44 -14.73 31.06 24.75
N LEU A 45 -14.69 29.78 24.36
CA LEU A 45 -15.26 29.32 23.10
C LEU A 45 -16.75 29.05 23.26
N ASN A 46 -17.55 29.54 22.31
CA ASN A 46 -18.95 29.14 22.22
C ASN A 46 -19.07 27.68 21.74
N PRO A 47 -20.23 27.01 21.93
CA PRO A 47 -20.40 25.62 21.53
C PRO A 47 -20.16 25.35 20.04
N GLY A 48 -20.48 26.30 19.15
CA GLY A 48 -20.27 26.17 17.71
C GLY A 48 -18.79 26.20 17.29
N GLU A 49 -17.99 27.04 17.95
CA GLU A 49 -16.54 27.11 17.76
C GLU A 49 -15.87 25.81 18.22
N ARG A 50 -16.26 25.30 19.40
CA ARG A 50 -15.78 24.01 19.91
C ARG A 50 -16.08 22.88 18.93
N ALA A 51 -17.32 22.82 18.44
CA ALA A 51 -17.74 21.84 17.45
C ALA A 51 -16.92 21.96 16.16
N SER A 52 -16.63 23.18 15.72
CA SER A 52 -15.82 23.44 14.52
C SER A 52 -14.37 22.95 14.67
N PHE A 53 -13.73 23.19 15.82
CA PHE A 53 -12.38 22.68 16.07
C PHE A 53 -12.32 21.15 16.07
N VAL A 54 -13.25 20.51 16.78
CA VAL A 54 -13.33 19.03 16.82
C VAL A 54 -13.63 18.47 15.43
N PHE A 55 -14.53 19.11 14.68
CA PHE A 55 -14.86 18.70 13.31
C PHE A 55 -13.65 18.81 12.37
N ILE A 56 -12.91 19.92 12.41
CA ILE A 56 -11.70 20.10 11.59
C ILE A 56 -10.63 19.09 11.99
N ALA A 57 -10.44 18.84 13.29
CA ALA A 57 -9.51 17.83 13.78
C ALA A 57 -9.91 16.43 13.31
N ALA A 58 -11.20 16.10 13.34
CA ALA A 58 -11.73 14.84 12.84
C ALA A 58 -11.54 14.70 11.33
N LEU A 59 -11.77 15.77 10.56
CA LEU A 59 -11.54 15.80 9.12
C LEU A 59 -10.05 15.57 8.79
N PHE A 60 -9.16 16.26 9.48
CA PHE A 60 -7.72 16.09 9.36
C PHE A 60 -7.29 14.64 9.65
N PHE A 61 -7.76 14.07 10.77
CA PHE A 61 -7.50 12.68 11.11
C PHE A 61 -8.07 11.72 10.05
N GLY A 62 -9.27 11.99 9.54
CA GLY A 62 -9.90 11.26 8.45
C GLY A 62 -9.06 11.26 7.17
N VAL A 63 -8.46 12.39 6.81
CA VAL A 63 -7.52 12.50 5.68
C VAL A 63 -6.27 11.64 5.93
N LEU A 64 -5.65 11.73 7.11
CA LEU A 64 -4.49 10.88 7.43
C LEU A 64 -4.84 9.39 7.41
N ALA A 65 -6.03 9.02 7.89
CA ALA A 65 -6.53 7.66 7.82
C ALA A 65 -6.73 7.20 6.36
N LEU A 66 -7.23 8.07 5.48
CA LEU A 66 -7.34 7.80 4.03
C LEU A 66 -5.97 7.61 3.38
N LEU A 67 -4.99 8.48 3.68
CA LEU A 67 -3.61 8.37 3.21
C LEU A 67 -2.94 7.05 3.65
N SER A 68 -3.40 6.45 4.76
CA SER A 68 -2.89 5.20 5.32
C SER A 68 -3.50 3.92 4.72
N ARG A 69 -4.51 4.04 3.84
CA ARG A 69 -5.21 2.89 3.23
C ARG A 69 -4.43 2.07 2.19
N PRO A 70 -3.43 2.61 1.45
CA PRO A 70 -2.82 1.86 0.36
C PRO A 70 -2.31 0.48 0.76
N ARG A 71 -2.55 -0.50 -0.11
CA ARG A 71 -2.10 -1.89 0.06
C ARG A 71 -1.99 -2.59 -1.29
N VAL A 72 -1.13 -3.60 -1.35
CA VAL A 72 -1.04 -4.52 -2.48
C VAL A 72 -1.28 -5.91 -1.93
N SER A 73 -2.27 -6.64 -2.42
CA SER A 73 -2.51 -8.03 -2.03
C SER A 73 -2.38 -8.95 -3.22
N ALA A 74 -1.59 -10.00 -3.09
CA ALA A 74 -1.46 -11.06 -4.07
C ALA A 74 -2.15 -12.33 -3.56
N ASP A 75 -2.87 -12.99 -4.44
CA ASP A 75 -3.50 -14.30 -4.22
C ASP A 75 -3.36 -15.17 -5.48
N ASP A 76 -3.98 -16.35 -5.48
CA ASP A 76 -3.75 -17.33 -6.53
C ASP A 76 -4.13 -16.87 -7.93
N THR A 77 -5.09 -15.96 -8.04
CA THR A 77 -5.62 -15.50 -9.34
C THR A 77 -4.96 -14.20 -9.81
N GLY A 78 -4.32 -13.44 -8.92
CA GLY A 78 -3.65 -12.20 -9.32
C GLY A 78 -3.30 -11.26 -8.17
N VAL A 79 -3.20 -9.97 -8.50
CA VAL A 79 -2.80 -8.90 -7.59
C VAL A 79 -3.86 -7.81 -7.54
N THR A 80 -4.32 -7.46 -6.34
CA THR A 80 -5.12 -6.26 -6.10
C THR A 80 -4.23 -5.13 -5.60
N VAL A 81 -4.19 -4.04 -6.34
CA VAL A 81 -3.55 -2.78 -5.93
C VAL A 81 -4.63 -1.82 -5.46
N VAL A 82 -4.60 -1.48 -4.18
CA VAL A 82 -5.45 -0.44 -3.59
C VAL A 82 -4.58 0.80 -3.39
N ASN A 83 -4.84 1.83 -4.19
CA ASN A 83 -4.29 3.16 -4.03
C ASN A 83 -5.31 4.08 -3.33
N LEU A 84 -4.94 5.33 -3.08
CA LEU A 84 -5.78 6.29 -2.35
C LEU A 84 -7.14 6.50 -3.01
N THR A 85 -7.15 6.64 -4.33
CA THR A 85 -8.33 7.04 -5.13
C THR A 85 -8.86 5.92 -6.02
N ARG A 86 -8.09 4.83 -6.21
CA ARG A 86 -8.41 3.77 -7.16
C ARG A 86 -8.04 2.41 -6.60
N THR A 87 -8.84 1.40 -6.91
CA THR A 87 -8.51 -0.01 -6.71
C THR A 87 -8.50 -0.68 -8.08
N ARG A 88 -7.42 -1.39 -8.41
CA ARG A 88 -7.31 -2.19 -9.64
C ARG A 88 -6.96 -3.62 -9.28
N ARG A 89 -7.70 -4.56 -9.86
CA ARG A 89 -7.37 -5.98 -9.84
C ARG A 89 -6.64 -6.29 -11.15
N LEU A 90 -5.53 -7.00 -11.05
CA LEU A 90 -4.70 -7.43 -12.16
C LEU A 90 -4.57 -8.94 -12.13
N ALA A 91 -4.78 -9.61 -13.25
CA ALA A 91 -4.34 -11.00 -13.43
C ALA A 91 -2.81 -11.05 -13.44
N TRP A 92 -2.25 -12.22 -13.12
CA TRP A 92 -0.79 -12.40 -13.16
C TRP A 92 -0.19 -12.11 -14.54
N GLN A 93 -0.92 -12.46 -15.60
CA GLN A 93 -0.55 -12.29 -17.00
C GLN A 93 -0.48 -10.82 -17.44
N GLU A 94 -1.23 -9.95 -16.75
CA GLU A 94 -1.18 -8.51 -17.01
C GLU A 94 0.11 -7.88 -16.49
N ILE A 95 0.80 -8.51 -15.53
CA ILE A 95 1.97 -7.94 -14.85
C ILE A 95 3.23 -8.45 -15.53
N LEU A 96 3.82 -7.63 -16.41
CA LEU A 96 5.03 -7.98 -17.14
C LEU A 96 6.29 -7.78 -16.29
N ARG A 97 6.36 -6.67 -15.54
CA ARG A 97 7.52 -6.35 -14.69
C ARG A 97 7.11 -5.65 -13.41
N VAL A 98 7.87 -5.93 -12.36
CA VAL A 98 7.78 -5.24 -11.08
C VAL A 98 9.06 -4.42 -10.90
N ASN A 99 8.94 -3.10 -10.93
CA ASN A 99 10.06 -2.17 -10.88
C ASN A 99 10.08 -1.39 -9.57
N LEU A 100 11.27 -1.29 -8.99
CA LEU A 100 11.58 -0.36 -7.90
C LEU A 100 13.01 0.17 -8.12
N ARG A 101 13.12 1.35 -8.70
CA ARG A 101 14.41 2.00 -8.98
C ARG A 101 14.87 2.78 -7.75
N SER A 102 16.16 3.10 -7.72
CA SER A 102 16.69 3.99 -6.68
C SER A 102 16.07 5.38 -6.85
N GLY A 103 15.45 5.89 -5.78
CA GLY A 103 14.75 7.17 -5.80
C GLY A 103 13.25 7.07 -6.07
N ASP A 104 12.74 5.91 -6.49
CA ASP A 104 11.31 5.73 -6.68
C ASP A 104 10.56 5.84 -5.33
N PRO A 105 9.45 6.57 -5.28
CA PRO A 105 8.67 6.72 -4.05
C PRO A 105 7.82 5.47 -3.72
N TRP A 106 7.61 4.59 -4.71
CA TRP A 106 6.85 3.33 -4.59
C TRP A 106 7.18 2.38 -5.74
N VAL A 107 6.69 1.15 -5.67
CA VAL A 107 6.79 0.14 -6.75
C VAL A 107 5.92 0.53 -7.94
N PHE A 108 6.40 0.26 -9.14
CA PHE A 108 5.65 0.36 -10.40
C PHE A 108 5.48 -1.01 -11.05
N LEU A 109 4.26 -1.31 -11.51
CA LEU A 109 3.94 -2.53 -12.25
C LEU A 109 3.80 -2.18 -13.72
N ASP A 110 4.69 -2.68 -14.58
CA ASP A 110 4.55 -2.53 -16.02
C ASP A 110 3.57 -3.58 -16.53
N LEU A 111 2.57 -3.12 -17.27
CA LEU A 111 1.43 -3.93 -17.68
C LEU A 111 1.48 -4.31 -19.16
N SER A 112 0.77 -5.38 -19.52
CA SER A 112 0.66 -5.87 -20.91
C SER A 112 -0.03 -4.89 -21.85
N ASP A 113 -0.85 -3.97 -21.32
CA ASP A 113 -1.47 -2.87 -22.06
C ASP A 113 -0.48 -1.71 -22.38
N GLY A 114 0.78 -1.84 -22.00
CA GLY A 114 1.83 -0.84 -22.20
C GLY A 114 1.83 0.28 -21.15
N THR A 115 0.90 0.26 -20.19
CA THR A 115 0.86 1.24 -19.10
C THR A 115 1.69 0.78 -17.90
N SER A 116 1.99 1.72 -17.00
CA SER A 116 2.65 1.42 -15.72
C SER A 116 1.75 1.84 -14.57
N LEU A 117 1.39 0.90 -13.70
CA LEU A 117 0.53 1.13 -12.55
C LEU A 117 1.36 1.37 -11.29
N PRO A 118 1.23 2.53 -10.62
CA PRO A 118 1.87 2.75 -9.33
C PRO A 118 1.20 1.89 -8.25
N ALA A 119 2.01 1.21 -7.44
CA ALA A 119 1.57 0.32 -6.38
C ALA A 119 1.98 0.87 -5.01
N LEU A 120 1.20 1.85 -4.51
CA LEU A 120 1.53 2.62 -3.30
C LEU A 120 1.56 1.78 -2.02
N GLY A 121 1.12 0.52 -2.06
CA GLY A 121 1.22 -0.39 -0.92
C GLY A 121 2.66 -0.83 -0.58
N ILE A 122 3.63 -0.57 -1.46
CA ILE A 122 5.06 -0.86 -1.24
C ILE A 122 5.85 0.44 -1.41
N GLN A 123 6.34 1.01 -0.29
CA GLN A 123 6.99 2.33 -0.24
C GLN A 123 8.36 2.25 0.43
N PRO A 124 9.44 2.70 -0.24
CA PRO A 124 10.78 2.73 0.36
C PRO A 124 10.96 3.75 1.49
N GLY A 125 10.10 4.78 1.58
CA GLY A 125 10.31 5.98 2.40
C GLY A 125 10.80 5.70 3.83
N LEU A 126 9.95 5.14 4.68
CA LEU A 126 10.27 4.87 6.09
C LEU A 126 10.96 3.51 6.32
N ALA A 127 10.92 2.60 5.35
CA ALA A 127 11.40 1.23 5.50
C ALA A 127 11.97 0.66 4.19
N LYS A 128 13.06 1.27 3.68
CA LYS A 128 13.65 0.96 2.37
C LYS A 128 13.95 -0.52 2.18
N GLU A 129 14.59 -1.16 3.16
CA GLU A 129 14.92 -2.58 3.07
C GLU A 129 13.68 -3.48 2.99
N ARG A 130 12.63 -3.12 3.74
CA ARG A 130 11.36 -3.86 3.71
C ARG A 130 10.71 -3.72 2.33
N ALA A 131 10.67 -2.52 1.79
CA ALA A 131 10.11 -2.27 0.46
C ALA A 131 10.87 -3.04 -0.63
N ILE A 132 12.20 -3.10 -0.54
CA ILE A 132 13.02 -3.87 -1.49
C ILE A 132 12.71 -5.38 -1.37
N ARG A 133 12.53 -5.91 -0.16
CA ARG A 133 12.14 -7.32 0.04
C ARG A 133 10.75 -7.60 -0.53
N ASP A 134 9.79 -6.75 -0.23
CA ASP A 134 8.40 -6.89 -0.68
C ASP A 134 8.30 -6.77 -2.22
N ALA A 135 9.05 -5.84 -2.83
CA ALA A 135 9.14 -5.71 -4.29
C ALA A 135 9.75 -6.95 -4.94
N ARG A 136 10.81 -7.51 -4.35
CA ARG A 136 11.43 -8.77 -4.82
C ARG A 136 10.47 -9.96 -4.70
N ALA A 137 9.73 -10.06 -3.60
CA ALA A 137 8.73 -11.09 -3.40
C ALA A 137 7.61 -11.01 -4.44
N LEU A 138 7.08 -9.81 -4.69
CA LEU A 138 6.06 -9.59 -5.70
C LEU A 138 6.57 -9.89 -7.11
N ARG A 139 7.82 -9.53 -7.41
CA ARG A 139 8.48 -9.86 -8.68
C ARG A 139 8.59 -11.36 -8.90
N ALA A 140 9.08 -12.10 -7.91
CA ALA A 140 9.21 -13.56 -8.01
C ALA A 140 7.86 -14.25 -8.22
N LEU A 141 6.80 -13.76 -7.56
CA LEU A 141 5.43 -14.24 -7.78
C LEU A 141 4.94 -13.95 -9.20
N ALA A 142 5.15 -12.72 -9.70
CA ALA A 142 4.76 -12.35 -11.06
C ALA A 142 5.49 -13.16 -12.13
N GLU A 143 6.80 -13.39 -11.97
CA GLU A 143 7.60 -14.21 -12.88
C GLU A 143 7.13 -15.68 -12.88
N THR A 144 6.86 -16.26 -11.70
CA THR A 144 6.44 -17.67 -11.59
C THR A 144 5.01 -17.90 -12.09
N ARG A 145 4.09 -16.98 -11.78
CA ARG A 145 2.65 -17.14 -12.11
C ARG A 145 2.27 -16.55 -13.47
N GLY A 146 3.03 -15.58 -13.97
CA GLY A 146 2.84 -15.00 -15.30
C GLY A 146 3.32 -15.91 -16.43
N ALA A 147 4.39 -16.68 -16.21
CA ALA A 147 4.91 -17.63 -17.21
C ALA A 147 4.09 -18.95 -17.27
N GLY A 148 3.37 -19.31 -16.20
CA GLY A 148 2.68 -20.60 -16.09
C GLY A 148 1.38 -20.74 -16.89
N SER A 149 0.87 -19.68 -17.53
CA SER A 149 -0.33 -19.78 -18.38
C SER A 149 -0.05 -20.22 -19.82
N ASP A 150 1.20 -20.12 -20.29
CA ASP A 150 1.56 -20.46 -21.67
C ASP A 150 1.64 -21.98 -21.91
N ASP A 151 1.86 -22.78 -20.85
CA ASP A 151 2.08 -24.24 -20.98
C ASP A 151 0.77 -25.05 -21.05
N THR A 152 -0.37 -24.47 -20.66
CA THR A 152 -1.68 -25.13 -20.74
C THR A 152 -2.29 -25.12 -22.16
N ALA A 153 -1.76 -24.32 -23.09
CA ALA A 153 -2.33 -24.15 -24.44
C ALA A 153 -1.66 -25.02 -25.53
N SER A 154 -0.54 -25.70 -25.23
CA SER A 154 0.22 -26.50 -26.22
C SER A 154 -0.01 -28.03 -26.12
N GLY A 155 -1.03 -28.47 -25.38
CA GLY A 155 -1.29 -29.89 -25.07
C GLY A 155 -2.66 -30.42 -25.49
N ALA A 156 -3.21 -29.98 -26.63
CA ALA A 156 -4.42 -30.54 -27.23
C ALA A 156 -4.21 -30.91 -28.70
#